data_AF-A0A100VK87-F1
#
_entry.id   AF-A0A100VK87-F1
#
_cell.length_a   1.000
_cell.length_b   1.000
_cell.length_c   1.000
_cell.angle_alpha   90.00
_cell.angle_beta   90.00
_cell.angle_gamma   90.00
#
_symmetry.space_group_name_H-M   'P 1'
#
loop_
_entity.id
_entity.type
_entity.pdbx_description
1 polymer ?
#
loop_
_entity_poly.entity_id
_entity_poly.type
_entity_poly.pdbx_seq_one_letter_code
_entity_poly.pdbx_strand_id
1 'polypeptide(L)'
;MEHKTNKGFTFTSGKGRIYGLIAILFAVMLLAGCSNNVSEITSSTPGFFNHYIVFPLSYLIQHIATIFNGSYGVAIIVITLVIRLALLPLMMRQAKSQQGTRVIMNAMKPEMDALKKKYEGKNDPADKQKLSQETMELYKKHKFNPLNIGCLPMLIQLPILSGIYTAIRLTPELSSHSFLWFKLGAPDYVLAVVVAVIYLIQAKVSQANMAPEQRKQFAIMGYLSPLMMAFFSLTAPAAMPLYWTVGGSFLVLQTLLFRKMYPVEHPQEPVVVEVSQKKNKKSSSSKPSRKPAKS
;
A
#
# COMPACT_ATOMS: atom_id res chain seq x y z
N MET A 1 18.46 2.36 -29.24
CA MET A 1 17.37 3.06 -28.53
C MET A 1 17.76 3.20 -27.07
N GLU A 2 17.97 4.43 -26.62
CA GLU A 2 18.44 4.79 -25.28
C GLU A 2 17.46 4.35 -24.19
N HIS A 3 17.90 3.46 -23.30
CA HIS A 3 17.16 3.13 -22.08
C HIS A 3 17.35 4.24 -21.05
N LYS A 4 16.38 5.16 -20.96
CA LYS A 4 16.28 6.12 -19.85
C LYS A 4 16.18 5.34 -18.52
N THR A 5 17.24 5.42 -17.72
CA THR A 5 17.30 4.89 -16.36
C THR A 5 16.36 5.69 -15.47
N ASN A 6 15.25 5.05 -15.07
CA ASN A 6 14.31 5.64 -14.13
C ASN A 6 14.96 5.67 -12.74
N LYS A 7 15.45 6.84 -12.32
CA LYS A 7 16.06 7.05 -11.00
C LYS A 7 14.97 6.87 -9.93
N GLY A 8 14.96 5.69 -9.32
CA GLY A 8 14.07 5.37 -8.21
C GLY A 8 14.28 6.33 -7.03
N PHE A 9 13.21 6.58 -6.30
CA PHE A 9 13.19 7.43 -5.11
C PHE A 9 14.11 6.84 -4.03
N THR A 10 15.19 7.57 -3.70
CA THR A 10 16.10 7.24 -2.59
C THR A 10 15.98 8.31 -1.50
N PHE A 11 15.70 7.91 -0.27
CA PHE A 11 15.53 8.82 0.87
C PHE A 11 16.81 9.59 1.24
N THR A 12 17.97 9.11 0.78
CA THR A 12 19.30 9.72 1.00
C THR A 12 19.60 10.90 0.07
N SER A 13 18.82 11.08 -0.99
CA SER A 13 18.91 12.24 -1.89
C SER A 13 18.39 13.50 -1.20
N GLY A 14 18.97 14.68 -1.49
CA GLY A 14 18.46 15.97 -0.99
C GLY A 14 16.97 16.17 -1.28
N LYS A 15 16.49 15.67 -2.44
CA LYS A 15 15.05 15.68 -2.77
C LYS A 15 14.26 14.69 -1.89
N GLY A 16 14.80 13.51 -1.61
CA GLY A 16 14.17 12.51 -0.73
C GLY A 16 14.00 12.98 0.71
N ARG A 17 14.97 13.72 1.26
CA ARG A 17 14.87 14.37 2.58
C ARG A 17 13.81 15.47 2.60
N ILE A 18 13.72 16.27 1.53
CA ILE A 18 12.66 17.28 1.37
C ILE A 18 11.29 16.61 1.33
N TYR A 19 11.09 15.57 0.52
CA TYR A 19 9.82 14.84 0.48
C TYR A 19 9.49 14.16 1.83
N GLY A 20 10.50 13.66 2.55
CA GLY A 20 10.33 13.13 3.90
C GLY A 20 9.90 14.18 4.91
N LEU A 21 10.52 15.36 4.89
CA LEU A 21 10.13 16.49 5.73
C LEU A 21 8.74 17.01 5.39
N ILE A 22 8.39 17.11 4.11
CA ILE A 22 7.04 17.47 3.65
C ILE A 22 6.02 16.43 4.16
N ALA A 23 6.33 15.13 4.09
CA ALA A 23 5.44 14.08 4.58
C ALA A 23 5.24 14.14 6.11
N ILE A 24 6.30 14.42 6.87
CA ILE A 24 6.23 14.60 8.32
C ILE A 24 5.45 15.87 8.67
N LEU A 25 5.73 16.98 7.99
CA LEU A 25 5.02 18.25 8.19
C LEU A 25 3.53 18.11 7.86
N PHE A 26 3.21 17.40 6.77
CA PHE A 26 1.83 17.06 6.40
C PHE A 26 1.16 16.19 7.47
N ALA A 27 1.85 15.16 7.98
CA ALA A 27 1.33 14.33 9.06
C ALA A 27 1.05 15.15 10.35
N VAL A 28 1.95 16.06 10.73
CA VAL A 28 1.77 16.97 11.88
C VAL A 28 0.61 17.94 11.64
N MET A 29 0.46 18.48 10.42
CA MET A 29 -0.68 19.33 10.05
C MET A 29 -2.03 18.60 10.06
N LEU A 30 -2.05 17.30 9.72
CA LEU A 30 -3.24 16.45 9.85
C LEU A 30 -3.62 16.23 11.32
N LEU A 31 -2.63 16.01 12.19
CA LEU A 31 -2.82 15.82 13.64
C LEU A 31 -3.28 17.10 14.34
N ALA A 32 -2.83 18.27 13.88
CA ALA A 32 -3.23 19.58 14.42
C ALA A 32 -4.71 19.97 14.15
N GLY A 33 -5.43 19.18 13.34
CA GLY A 33 -6.86 19.40 13.05
C GLY A 33 -7.82 18.96 14.16
N CYS A 34 -7.35 18.25 15.19
CA CYS A 34 -8.19 17.75 16.28
C CYS A 34 -8.32 18.81 17.40
N SER A 35 -8.95 19.95 17.12
CA SER A 35 -9.37 20.89 18.17
C SER A 35 -10.77 20.51 18.66
N ASN A 36 -10.90 20.19 19.95
CA ASN A 36 -12.12 19.65 20.56
C ASN A 36 -13.23 20.70 20.81
N ASN A 37 -13.06 21.94 20.35
CA ASN A 37 -13.97 23.06 20.64
C ASN A 37 -14.78 23.56 19.43
N VAL A 38 -14.86 22.79 18.35
CA VAL A 38 -15.66 23.13 17.16
C VAL A 38 -16.96 22.34 17.22
N SER A 39 -18.10 23.03 17.31
CA SER A 39 -19.43 22.42 17.27
C SER A 39 -19.96 22.21 15.85
N GLU A 40 -19.56 23.08 14.90
CA GLU A 40 -20.04 23.06 13.51
C GLU A 40 -18.93 23.46 12.52
N ILE A 41 -18.97 22.90 11.30
CA ILE A 41 -18.02 23.22 10.23
C ILE A 41 -18.59 24.30 9.33
N THR A 42 -17.89 25.42 9.25
CA THR A 42 -18.20 26.54 8.34
C THR A 42 -16.91 27.01 7.65
N SER A 43 -17.04 27.94 6.70
CA SER A 43 -15.88 28.50 5.98
C SER A 43 -14.90 29.25 6.88
N SER A 44 -15.34 29.69 8.06
CA SER A 44 -14.53 30.39 9.06
C SER A 44 -13.95 29.47 10.15
N THR A 45 -14.23 28.16 10.11
CA THR A 45 -13.70 27.22 11.11
C THR A 45 -12.17 27.19 11.06
N PRO A 46 -11.47 27.48 12.18
CA PRO A 46 -10.01 27.53 12.20
C PRO A 46 -9.39 26.13 12.08
N GLY A 47 -8.18 26.09 11.52
CA GLY A 47 -7.35 24.88 11.39
C GLY A 47 -7.19 24.42 9.94
N PHE A 48 -5.94 24.11 9.56
CA PHE A 48 -5.58 23.70 8.20
C PHE A 48 -6.42 22.50 7.71
N PHE A 49 -6.53 21.46 8.54
CA PHE A 49 -7.31 20.28 8.20
C PHE A 49 -8.81 20.60 8.01
N ASN A 50 -9.36 21.44 8.87
CA ASN A 50 -10.77 21.83 8.79
C ASN A 50 -11.05 22.62 7.51
N HIS A 51 -10.20 23.60 7.18
CA HIS A 51 -10.40 24.47 6.03
C HIS A 51 -10.15 23.79 4.68
N TYR A 52 -9.10 22.96 4.57
CA TYR A 52 -8.69 22.39 3.29
C TYR A 52 -9.17 20.96 3.03
N ILE A 53 -9.56 20.21 4.07
CA ILE A 53 -10.03 18.83 3.93
C ILE A 53 -11.49 18.71 4.33
N VAL A 54 -11.84 19.11 5.56
CA VAL A 54 -13.18 18.85 6.11
C VAL A 54 -14.25 19.72 5.44
N PHE A 55 -14.03 21.04 5.33
CA PHE A 55 -15.01 21.96 4.76
C PHE A 55 -15.33 21.66 3.28
N PRO A 56 -14.34 21.51 2.37
CA PRO A 56 -14.63 21.20 0.96
C PRO A 56 -15.34 19.86 0.81
N LEU A 57 -14.99 18.88 1.64
CA LEU A 57 -15.62 17.57 1.64
C LEU A 57 -17.07 17.64 2.13
N SER A 58 -17.33 18.33 3.25
CA SER A 58 -18.70 18.52 3.77
C SER A 58 -19.57 19.28 2.77
N TYR A 59 -19.03 20.37 2.20
CA TYR A 59 -19.70 21.15 1.16
C TYR A 59 -20.05 20.29 -0.06
N LEU A 60 -19.13 19.45 -0.53
CA LEU A 60 -19.34 18.55 -1.65
C LEU A 60 -20.38 17.47 -1.33
N ILE A 61 -20.36 16.89 -0.12
CA ILE A 61 -21.37 15.93 0.32
C ILE A 61 -22.77 16.57 0.33
N GLN A 62 -22.90 17.79 0.85
CA GLN A 62 -24.17 18.51 0.86
C GLN A 62 -24.66 18.83 -0.56
N HIS A 63 -23.77 19.30 -1.45
CA HIS A 63 -24.13 19.59 -2.85
C HIS A 63 -24.53 18.34 -3.63
N ILE A 64 -23.85 17.22 -3.42
CA ILE A 64 -24.26 15.97 -4.05
C ILE A 64 -25.59 15.51 -3.47
N ALA A 65 -25.80 15.65 -2.15
CA ALA A 65 -27.07 15.27 -1.53
C ALA A 65 -28.24 16.07 -2.13
N THR A 66 -28.11 17.39 -2.38
CA THR A 66 -29.18 18.18 -3.01
C THR A 66 -29.51 17.71 -4.43
N ILE A 67 -28.52 17.28 -5.21
CA ILE A 67 -28.72 16.68 -6.54
C ILE A 67 -29.52 15.36 -6.44
N PHE A 68 -29.32 14.59 -5.37
CA PHE A 68 -29.99 13.31 -5.11
C PHE A 68 -31.13 13.44 -4.08
N ASN A 69 -31.95 14.50 -4.17
CA ASN A 69 -33.15 14.72 -3.36
C ASN A 69 -32.91 14.70 -1.84
N GLY A 70 -31.76 15.21 -1.39
CA GLY A 70 -31.37 15.24 0.03
C GLY A 70 -30.79 13.92 0.55
N SER A 71 -30.46 12.96 -0.32
CA SER A 71 -29.91 11.67 0.11
C SER A 71 -28.40 11.75 0.41
N TYR A 72 -28.07 11.93 1.68
CA TYR A 72 -26.66 11.97 2.12
C TYR A 72 -25.96 10.62 2.00
N GLY A 73 -26.69 9.51 2.12
CA GLY A 73 -26.12 8.17 1.90
C GLY A 73 -25.65 7.98 0.45
N VAL A 74 -26.47 8.40 -0.52
CA VAL A 74 -26.07 8.41 -1.95
C VAL A 74 -24.89 9.37 -2.16
N ALA A 75 -24.89 10.53 -1.51
CA ALA A 75 -23.77 11.47 -1.60
C ALA A 75 -22.44 10.85 -1.17
N ILE A 76 -22.42 10.10 -0.06
CA ILE A 76 -21.24 9.36 0.42
C ILE A 76 -20.80 8.27 -0.59
N ILE A 77 -21.74 7.56 -1.21
CA ILE A 77 -21.43 6.55 -2.24
C ILE A 77 -20.77 7.23 -3.45
N VAL A 78 -21.40 8.28 -3.98
CA VAL A 78 -20.95 8.98 -5.19
C VAL A 78 -19.57 9.61 -4.97
N ILE A 79 -19.37 10.34 -3.88
CA ILE A 79 -18.07 10.98 -3.60
C ILE A 79 -16.96 9.93 -3.45
N THR A 80 -17.26 8.78 -2.84
CA THR A 80 -16.32 7.66 -2.74
C THR A 80 -15.92 7.15 -4.11
N LEU A 81 -16.88 6.92 -5.00
CA LEU A 81 -16.61 6.45 -6.36
C LEU A 81 -15.83 7.47 -7.18
N VAL A 82 -16.18 8.76 -7.09
CA VAL A 82 -15.45 9.85 -7.78
C VAL A 82 -13.98 9.88 -7.34
N ILE A 83 -13.72 9.86 -6.03
CA ILE A 83 -12.36 9.83 -5.50
C ILE A 83 -11.61 8.57 -5.97
N ARG A 84 -12.26 7.41 -5.94
CA ARG A 84 -11.67 6.14 -6.38
C ARG A 84 -11.34 6.15 -7.87
N LEU A 85 -12.21 6.69 -8.71
CA LEU A 85 -11.98 6.84 -10.15
C LEU A 85 -10.85 7.84 -10.44
N ALA A 86 -10.80 8.96 -9.73
CA ALA A 86 -9.72 9.94 -9.85
C ALA A 86 -8.35 9.35 -9.45
N LEU A 87 -8.33 8.51 -8.41
CA LEU A 87 -7.11 7.84 -7.92
C LEU A 87 -6.77 6.55 -8.68
N LEU A 88 -7.68 6.02 -9.50
CA LEU A 88 -7.51 4.77 -10.25
C LEU A 88 -6.20 4.73 -11.05
N PRO A 89 -5.82 5.73 -11.88
CA PRO A 89 -4.56 5.66 -12.65
C PRO A 89 -3.33 5.58 -11.75
N LEU A 90 -3.33 6.28 -10.61
CA LEU A 90 -2.26 6.21 -9.62
C LEU A 90 -2.22 4.81 -8.97
N MET A 91 -3.37 4.30 -8.53
CA MET A 91 -3.48 2.98 -7.91
C MET A 91 -3.08 1.85 -8.86
N MET A 92 -3.41 1.95 -10.15
CA MET A 92 -3.01 0.97 -11.17
C MET A 92 -1.50 0.96 -11.41
N ARG A 93 -0.86 2.14 -11.47
CA ARG A 93 0.61 2.25 -11.53
C ARG A 93 1.26 1.65 -10.30
N GLN A 94 0.68 1.90 -9.13
CA GLN A 94 1.16 1.35 -7.88
C GLN A 94 1.02 -0.17 -7.83
N ALA A 95 -0.12 -0.72 -8.25
CA ALA A 95 -0.35 -2.17 -8.32
C ALA A 95 0.68 -2.85 -9.25
N LYS A 96 0.98 -2.23 -10.40
CA LYS A 96 2.03 -2.70 -11.32
C LYS A 96 3.41 -2.69 -10.68
N SER A 97 3.77 -1.62 -9.98
CA SER A 97 5.03 -1.54 -9.24
C SER A 97 5.11 -2.61 -8.15
N GLN A 98 4.03 -2.84 -7.41
CA GLN A 98 3.98 -3.89 -6.38
C GLN A 98 4.12 -5.29 -6.98
N GLN A 99 3.52 -5.57 -8.14
CA GLN A 99 3.70 -6.84 -8.84
C GLN A 99 5.17 -7.07 -9.21
N GLY A 100 5.86 -6.07 -9.76
CA GLY A 100 7.29 -6.17 -10.06
C GLY A 100 8.15 -6.45 -8.83
N THR A 101 7.87 -5.75 -7.72
CA THR A 101 8.56 -5.97 -6.44
C THR A 101 8.33 -7.39 -5.90
N ARG A 102 7.13 -7.98 -6.11
CA ARG A 102 6.85 -9.37 -5.72
C ARG A 102 7.69 -10.37 -6.53
N VAL A 103 7.90 -10.14 -7.82
CA VAL A 103 8.75 -11.00 -8.67
C VAL A 103 10.19 -11.00 -8.16
N ILE A 104 10.74 -9.82 -7.87
CA ILE A 104 12.10 -9.68 -7.32
C ILE A 104 12.20 -10.40 -5.96
N MET A 105 11.21 -10.22 -5.09
CA MET A 105 11.17 -10.89 -3.79
C MET A 105 11.15 -12.42 -3.92
N ASN A 106 10.44 -12.96 -4.92
CA ASN A 106 10.41 -14.40 -5.17
C ASN A 106 11.76 -14.90 -5.67
N ALA A 107 12.45 -14.15 -6.53
CA ALA A 107 13.80 -14.48 -6.99
C ALA A 107 14.84 -14.41 -5.87
N MET A 108 14.68 -13.50 -4.90
CA MET A 108 15.56 -13.34 -3.74
C MET A 108 15.33 -14.36 -2.63
N LYS A 109 14.14 -14.97 -2.57
CA LYS A 109 13.71 -15.87 -1.48
C LYS A 109 14.77 -16.94 -1.11
N PRO A 110 15.39 -17.69 -2.04
CA PRO A 110 16.38 -18.69 -1.66
C PRO A 110 17.64 -18.09 -1.01
N GLU A 111 18.14 -16.95 -1.49
CA GLU A 111 19.27 -16.26 -0.86
C GLU A 111 18.90 -15.72 0.54
N MET A 112 17.67 -15.21 0.70
CA MET A 112 17.15 -14.78 1.99
C MET A 112 17.03 -15.93 2.99
N ASP A 113 16.57 -17.11 2.55
CA ASP A 113 16.41 -18.27 3.41
C ASP A 113 17.78 -18.87 3.81
N ALA A 114 18.75 -18.88 2.89
CA ALA A 114 20.14 -19.25 3.19
C ALA A 114 20.78 -18.28 4.21
N LEU A 115 20.54 -16.97 4.05
CA LEU A 115 21.02 -15.96 4.98
C LEU A 115 20.43 -16.14 6.38
N LYS A 116 19.12 -16.41 6.48
CA LYS A 116 18.47 -16.70 7.77
C LYS A 116 19.08 -17.93 8.45
N LYS A 117 19.32 -19.02 7.71
CA LYS A 117 19.96 -20.24 8.23
C LYS A 117 21.39 -19.98 8.72
N LYS A 118 22.18 -19.15 8.03
CA LYS A 118 23.56 -18.79 8.44
C LYS A 118 23.64 -18.12 9.82
N TYR A 119 22.57 -17.44 10.22
CA TYR A 119 22.46 -16.72 11.50
C TYR A 119 21.49 -17.38 12.49
N GLU A 120 20.96 -18.56 12.16
CA GLU A 120 20.06 -19.30 13.04
C GLU A 120 20.79 -19.71 14.32
N GLY A 121 20.15 -19.50 15.47
CA GLY A 121 20.75 -19.77 16.79
C GLY A 121 21.76 -18.72 17.29
N LYS A 122 22.15 -17.74 16.47
CA LYS A 122 23.05 -16.64 16.88
C LYS A 122 22.26 -15.47 17.44
N ASN A 123 22.37 -15.22 18.73
CA ASN A 123 21.57 -14.20 19.43
C ASN A 123 22.37 -12.97 19.85
N ASP A 124 23.68 -12.95 19.59
CA ASP A 124 24.55 -11.85 19.97
C ASP A 124 24.15 -10.55 19.24
N PRO A 125 24.22 -9.37 19.91
CA PRO A 125 23.93 -8.08 19.28
C PRO A 125 24.73 -7.85 17.99
N ALA A 126 25.98 -8.30 17.96
CA ALA A 126 26.85 -8.19 16.80
C ALA A 126 26.35 -9.02 15.60
N ASP A 127 25.82 -10.22 15.86
CA ASP A 127 25.29 -11.10 14.81
C ASP A 127 23.96 -10.58 14.25
N LYS A 128 23.09 -10.02 15.10
CA LYS A 128 21.87 -9.34 14.64
C LYS A 128 22.20 -8.13 13.76
N GLN A 129 23.23 -7.37 14.11
CA GLN A 129 23.70 -6.25 13.30
C GLN A 129 24.24 -6.72 11.95
N LYS A 130 25.07 -7.77 11.94
CA LYS A 130 25.58 -8.38 10.69
C LYS A 130 24.46 -8.93 9.81
N LEU A 131 23.47 -9.62 10.39
CA LEU A 131 22.30 -10.11 9.66
C LEU A 131 21.55 -8.95 8.98
N SER A 132 21.34 -7.84 9.69
CA SER A 132 20.69 -6.63 9.14
C SER A 132 21.51 -6.03 7.98
N GLN A 133 22.84 -5.97 8.13
CA GLN A 133 23.75 -5.47 7.09
C GLN A 133 23.72 -6.36 5.84
N GLU A 134 23.93 -7.68 5.98
CA GLU A 134 23.91 -8.63 4.86
C GLU A 134 22.53 -8.67 4.18
N THR A 135 21.44 -8.52 4.95
CA THR A 135 20.08 -8.40 4.39
C THR A 135 19.95 -7.16 3.50
N MET A 136 20.48 -6.02 3.96
CA MET A 136 20.43 -4.77 3.20
C MET A 136 21.32 -4.83 1.94
N GLU A 137 22.47 -5.50 2.02
CA GLU A 137 23.33 -5.76 0.86
C GLU A 137 22.65 -6.66 -0.16
N LEU A 138 21.95 -7.69 0.30
CA LEU A 138 21.16 -8.57 -0.56
C LEU A 138 20.02 -7.80 -1.25
N TYR A 139 19.32 -6.91 -0.53
CA TYR A 139 18.33 -6.02 -1.15
C TYR A 139 18.95 -5.10 -2.20
N LYS A 140 20.14 -4.55 -1.96
CA LYS A 140 20.87 -3.71 -2.95
C LYS A 140 21.27 -4.52 -4.18
N LYS A 141 21.79 -5.74 -4.00
CA LYS A 141 22.19 -6.65 -5.08
C LYS A 141 21.05 -6.89 -6.07
N HIS A 142 19.84 -7.06 -5.54
CA HIS A 142 18.63 -7.30 -6.33
C HIS A 142 17.83 -6.04 -6.67
N LYS A 143 18.38 -4.84 -6.37
CA LYS A 143 17.72 -3.53 -6.59
C LYS A 143 16.32 -3.46 -5.98
N PHE A 144 16.11 -4.18 -4.87
CA PHE A 144 14.86 -4.20 -4.15
C PHE A 144 14.78 -3.01 -3.19
N ASN A 145 13.70 -2.24 -3.28
CA ASN A 145 13.43 -1.15 -2.34
C ASN A 145 12.21 -1.51 -1.48
N PRO A 146 12.40 -1.78 -0.17
CA PRO A 146 11.30 -2.13 0.73
C PRO A 146 10.27 -1.00 0.89
N LEU A 147 10.65 0.27 0.67
CA LEU A 147 9.73 1.41 0.76
C LEU A 147 8.71 1.46 -0.38
N ASN A 148 8.97 0.76 -1.49
CA ASN A 148 8.01 0.64 -2.58
C ASN A 148 6.83 -0.30 -2.20
N ILE A 149 6.94 -1.00 -1.06
CA ILE A 149 5.89 -1.87 -0.52
C ILE A 149 4.92 -1.03 0.32
N GLY A 150 4.03 -0.31 -0.37
CA GLY A 150 2.62 -0.26 0.04
C GLY A 150 2.15 0.71 1.13
N CYS A 151 2.91 1.68 1.61
CA CYS A 151 2.37 2.68 2.56
C CYS A 151 1.59 3.83 1.89
N LEU A 152 1.85 4.12 0.62
CA LEU A 152 1.24 5.23 -0.11
C LEU A 152 -0.31 5.25 -0.12
N PRO A 153 -1.04 4.12 -0.26
CA PRO A 153 -2.50 4.15 -0.27
C PRO A 153 -3.06 4.58 1.09
N MET A 154 -2.38 4.20 2.17
CA MET A 154 -2.77 4.55 3.53
C MET A 154 -2.64 6.05 3.77
N LEU A 155 -1.56 6.67 3.29
CA LEU A 155 -1.34 8.11 3.42
C LEU A 155 -2.40 8.94 2.70
N ILE A 156 -2.86 8.50 1.53
CA ILE A 156 -3.93 9.17 0.79
C ILE A 156 -5.28 8.95 1.47
N GLN A 157 -5.49 7.78 2.07
CA GLN A 157 -6.75 7.39 2.69
C GLN A 157 -7.02 8.12 4.01
N LEU A 158 -5.97 8.40 4.80
CA LEU A 158 -6.10 9.02 6.13
C LEU A 158 -6.81 10.39 6.10
N PRO A 159 -6.43 11.36 5.25
CA PRO A 159 -7.13 12.64 5.16
C PRO A 159 -8.61 12.49 4.77
N ILE A 160 -8.91 11.63 3.79
CA ILE A 160 -10.30 11.41 3.33
C ILE A 160 -11.14 10.81 4.45
N LEU A 161 -10.61 9.79 5.12
CA LEU A 161 -11.29 9.10 6.21
C LEU A 161 -11.59 10.06 7.37
N SER A 162 -10.58 10.81 7.82
CA SER A 162 -10.72 11.81 8.88
C SER A 162 -11.67 12.92 8.46
N GLY A 163 -11.66 13.31 7.18
CA GLY A 163 -12.57 14.32 6.63
C GLY A 163 -14.03 13.88 6.74
N ILE A 164 -14.35 12.67 6.27
CA ILE A 164 -15.72 12.13 6.32
C ILE A 164 -16.18 12.01 7.76
N TYR A 165 -15.33 11.42 8.63
CA TYR A 165 -15.64 11.24 10.04
C TYR A 165 -15.94 12.56 10.77
N THR A 166 -15.13 13.58 10.53
CA THR A 166 -15.35 14.91 11.12
C THR A 166 -16.58 15.60 10.52
N ALA A 167 -16.80 15.50 9.20
CA ALA A 167 -17.99 16.06 8.56
C ALA A 167 -19.29 15.49 9.14
N ILE A 168 -19.38 14.18 9.35
CA ILE A 168 -20.56 13.55 9.96
C ILE A 168 -20.81 14.07 11.36
N ARG A 169 -19.76 14.20 12.20
CA ARG A 169 -19.93 14.60 13.60
C ARG A 169 -20.30 16.07 13.78
N LEU A 170 -19.87 16.92 12.87
CA LEU A 170 -20.03 18.38 12.95
C LEU A 170 -21.09 18.91 11.97
N THR A 171 -21.89 18.04 11.35
CA THR A 171 -23.03 18.41 10.50
C THR A 171 -24.27 17.66 10.99
N PRO A 172 -25.15 18.30 11.77
CA PRO A 172 -26.31 17.65 12.41
C PRO A 172 -27.27 16.96 11.42
N GLU A 173 -27.52 17.59 10.27
CA GLU A 173 -28.37 17.04 9.20
C GLU A 173 -27.80 15.72 8.66
N LEU A 174 -26.48 15.66 8.46
CA LEU A 174 -25.78 14.46 7.99
C LEU A 174 -25.78 13.35 9.06
N SER A 175 -25.55 13.71 10.32
CA SER A 175 -25.52 12.77 11.45
C SER A 175 -26.88 12.09 11.69
N SER A 176 -27.96 12.87 11.63
CA SER A 176 -29.32 12.40 11.93
C SER A 176 -30.01 11.70 10.75
N HIS A 177 -29.48 11.85 9.52
CA HIS A 177 -30.06 11.28 8.31
C HIS A 177 -30.10 9.75 8.34
N SER A 178 -31.26 9.20 7.98
CA SER A 178 -31.46 7.77 7.80
C SER A 178 -31.25 7.39 6.34
N PHE A 179 -30.49 6.33 6.10
CA PHE A 179 -30.25 5.79 4.78
C PHE A 179 -30.43 4.27 4.82
N LEU A 180 -31.31 3.75 3.96
CA LEU A 180 -31.74 2.36 4.01
C LEU A 180 -32.31 2.01 5.40
N TRP A 181 -31.67 1.11 6.16
CA TRP A 181 -32.10 0.69 7.50
C TRP A 181 -31.31 1.33 8.65
N PHE A 182 -30.31 2.17 8.37
CA PHE A 182 -29.38 2.71 9.37
C PHE A 182 -29.34 4.24 9.39
N LYS A 183 -28.85 4.80 10.50
CA LYS A 183 -28.60 6.25 10.65
C LYS A 183 -27.12 6.53 10.44
N LEU A 184 -26.79 7.49 9.59
CA LEU A 184 -25.40 7.77 9.19
C LEU A 184 -24.47 8.12 10.36
N GLY A 185 -24.99 8.84 11.36
CA GLY A 185 -24.26 9.25 12.56
C GLY A 185 -24.16 8.21 13.68
N ALA A 186 -24.88 7.09 13.59
CA ALA A 186 -24.93 6.06 14.64
C ALA A 186 -24.24 4.75 14.17
N PRO A 187 -23.71 3.92 15.09
CA PRO A 187 -23.16 2.61 14.71
C PRO A 187 -24.21 1.67 14.09
N ASP A 188 -23.78 0.80 13.18
CA ASP A 188 -24.61 -0.24 12.58
C ASP A 188 -23.84 -1.56 12.42
N TYR A 189 -24.35 -2.62 13.05
CA TYR A 189 -23.67 -3.92 13.10
C TYR A 189 -23.80 -4.72 11.80
N VAL A 190 -24.87 -4.51 11.02
CA VAL A 190 -25.05 -5.17 9.72
C VAL A 190 -23.97 -4.68 8.76
N LEU A 191 -23.74 -3.37 8.71
CA LEU A 191 -22.67 -2.77 7.92
C LEU A 191 -21.28 -3.23 8.38
N ALA A 192 -21.04 -3.41 9.67
CA ALA A 192 -19.77 -3.94 10.17
C ALA A 192 -19.48 -5.35 9.62
N VAL A 193 -20.49 -6.22 9.56
CA VAL A 193 -20.39 -7.56 8.95
C VAL A 193 -20.14 -7.45 7.45
N VAL A 194 -20.85 -6.56 6.75
CA VAL A 194 -20.66 -6.32 5.30
C VAL A 194 -19.22 -5.88 5.00
N VAL A 195 -18.67 -4.95 5.79
CA VAL A 195 -17.26 -4.53 5.69
C VAL A 195 -16.33 -5.73 5.91
N ALA A 196 -16.56 -6.53 6.94
CA ALA A 196 -15.75 -7.72 7.21
C ALA A 196 -15.72 -8.66 5.98
N VAL A 197 -16.89 -8.97 5.41
CA VAL A 197 -17.03 -9.85 4.26
C VAL A 197 -16.31 -9.28 3.04
N ILE A 198 -16.53 -8.01 2.70
CA ILE A 198 -15.91 -7.36 1.54
C ILE A 198 -14.39 -7.36 1.66
N TYR A 199 -13.85 -7.01 2.82
CA TYR A 199 -12.41 -6.94 3.00
C TYR A 199 -11.76 -8.33 3.13
N LEU A 200 -12.50 -9.35 3.58
CA LEU A 200 -12.07 -10.75 3.48
C LEU A 200 -12.01 -11.22 2.02
N ILE A 201 -13.01 -10.89 1.20
CA ILE A 201 -12.99 -11.15 -0.24
C ILE A 201 -11.79 -10.44 -0.88
N GLN A 202 -11.58 -9.16 -0.57
CA GLN A 202 -10.44 -8.39 -1.04
C GLN A 202 -9.10 -9.05 -0.67
N ALA A 203 -8.94 -9.48 0.59
CA ALA A 203 -7.74 -10.17 1.04
C ALA A 203 -7.50 -11.45 0.22
N LYS A 204 -8.53 -12.29 0.04
CA LYS A 204 -8.45 -13.52 -0.77
C LYS A 204 -8.09 -13.23 -2.24
N VAL A 205 -8.76 -12.27 -2.87
CA VAL A 205 -8.50 -11.88 -4.26
C VAL A 205 -7.07 -11.36 -4.44
N SER A 206 -6.56 -10.58 -3.49
CA SER A 206 -5.20 -10.03 -3.54
C SER A 206 -4.08 -11.07 -3.38
N GLN A 207 -4.40 -12.21 -2.75
CA GLN A 207 -3.48 -13.31 -2.45
C GLN A 207 -3.60 -14.51 -3.40
N ALA A 208 -4.59 -14.52 -4.29
CA ALA A 208 -4.91 -15.66 -5.15
C ALA A 208 -3.71 -16.13 -6.00
N ASN A 209 -2.89 -15.19 -6.49
CA ASN A 209 -1.73 -15.47 -7.35
C ASN A 209 -0.39 -15.59 -6.57
N MET A 210 -0.44 -15.75 -5.24
CA MET A 210 0.76 -15.97 -4.42
C MET A 210 1.05 -17.45 -4.23
N ALA A 211 2.34 -17.82 -4.20
CA ALA A 211 2.79 -19.15 -3.83
C ALA A 211 2.33 -19.52 -2.39
N PRO A 212 2.08 -20.80 -2.07
CA PRO A 212 1.53 -21.21 -0.77
C PRO A 212 2.33 -20.72 0.44
N GLU A 213 3.66 -20.81 0.38
CA GLU A 213 4.58 -20.36 1.43
C GLU A 213 4.48 -18.85 1.67
N GLN A 214 4.42 -18.09 0.57
CA GLN A 214 4.28 -16.64 0.60
C GLN A 214 2.89 -16.24 1.11
N ARG A 215 1.84 -16.97 0.70
CA ARG A 215 0.46 -16.75 1.14
C ARG A 215 0.35 -16.85 2.65
N LYS A 216 1.00 -17.82 3.31
CA LYS A 216 0.97 -17.94 4.79
C LYS A 216 1.56 -16.70 5.47
N GLN A 217 2.70 -16.21 5.00
CA GLN A 217 3.34 -15.01 5.55
C GLN A 217 2.47 -13.76 5.37
N PHE A 218 1.88 -13.57 4.19
CA PHE A 218 0.99 -12.44 3.92
C PHE A 218 -0.43 -12.63 4.46
N ALA A 219 -0.84 -13.85 4.82
CA ALA A 219 -2.16 -14.15 5.36
C ALA A 219 -2.38 -13.50 6.73
N ILE A 220 -1.39 -13.57 7.61
CA ILE A 220 -1.49 -12.95 8.95
C ILE A 220 -1.74 -11.44 8.79
N MET A 221 -0.93 -10.75 8.00
CA MET A 221 -1.08 -9.30 7.79
C MET A 221 -2.31 -8.95 6.93
N GLY A 222 -2.69 -9.84 6.00
CA GLY A 222 -3.81 -9.64 5.09
C GLY A 222 -5.18 -9.92 5.69
N TYR A 223 -5.28 -10.76 6.72
CA TYR A 223 -6.53 -11.03 7.45
C TYR A 223 -6.66 -10.22 8.74
N LEU A 224 -5.56 -9.67 9.27
CA LEU A 224 -5.61 -8.74 10.39
C LEU A 224 -6.34 -7.44 10.02
N SER A 225 -6.13 -6.90 8.83
CA SER A 225 -6.76 -5.62 8.45
C SER A 225 -8.28 -5.68 8.26
N PRO A 226 -8.89 -6.71 7.63
CA PRO A 226 -10.35 -6.88 7.63
C PRO A 226 -10.94 -7.03 9.04
N LEU A 227 -10.28 -7.78 9.92
CA LEU A 227 -10.73 -7.97 11.30
C LEU A 227 -10.73 -6.65 12.07
N MET A 228 -9.65 -5.88 11.94
CA MET A 228 -9.54 -4.56 12.58
C MET A 228 -10.59 -3.59 12.02
N MET A 229 -10.79 -3.54 10.70
CA MET A 229 -11.82 -2.69 10.08
C MET A 229 -13.23 -3.07 10.54
N ALA A 230 -13.53 -4.38 10.66
CA ALA A 230 -14.80 -4.84 11.18
C ALA A 230 -15.01 -4.39 12.64
N PHE A 231 -14.00 -4.54 13.50
CA PHE A 231 -14.05 -4.10 14.89
C PHE A 231 -14.29 -2.58 15.02
N PHE A 232 -13.55 -1.75 14.26
CA PHE A 232 -13.79 -0.31 14.25
C PHE A 232 -15.18 0.05 13.71
N SER A 233 -15.72 -0.73 12.78
CA SER A 233 -17.07 -0.52 12.24
C SER A 233 -18.18 -0.75 13.28
N LEU A 234 -17.91 -1.51 14.35
CA LEU A 234 -18.88 -1.74 15.43
C LEU A 234 -19.13 -0.49 16.29
N THR A 235 -18.17 0.44 16.31
CA THR A 235 -18.23 1.64 17.16
C THR A 235 -18.24 2.95 16.37
N ALA A 236 -17.86 2.92 15.10
CA ALA A 236 -17.88 4.08 14.23
C ALA A 236 -19.31 4.42 13.75
N PRO A 237 -19.61 5.70 13.44
CA PRO A 237 -20.84 6.09 12.73
C PRO A 237 -21.01 5.31 11.42
N ALA A 238 -22.22 4.86 11.08
CA ALA A 238 -22.53 3.99 9.93
C ALA A 238 -22.09 4.54 8.57
N ALA A 239 -21.93 5.85 8.44
CA ALA A 239 -21.34 6.45 7.25
C ALA A 239 -19.88 6.00 7.02
N MET A 240 -19.13 5.61 8.06
CA MET A 240 -17.78 5.04 7.95
C MET A 240 -17.77 3.64 7.32
N PRO A 241 -18.53 2.65 7.83
CA PRO A 241 -18.61 1.35 7.17
C PRO A 241 -19.37 1.41 5.83
N LEU A 242 -20.28 2.36 5.60
CA LEU A 242 -20.81 2.63 4.25
C LEU A 242 -19.68 3.02 3.28
N TYR A 243 -18.84 3.99 3.68
CA TYR A 243 -17.67 4.41 2.92
C TYR A 243 -16.72 3.24 2.61
N TRP A 244 -16.40 2.43 3.62
CA TRP A 244 -15.54 1.25 3.47
C TRP A 244 -16.17 0.17 2.60
N THR A 245 -17.47 -0.05 2.69
CA THR A 245 -18.21 -1.01 1.86
C THR A 245 -18.07 -0.67 0.38
N VAL A 246 -18.33 0.59 0.01
CA VAL A 246 -18.22 1.06 -1.38
C VAL A 246 -16.75 1.03 -1.84
N GLY A 247 -15.84 1.56 -1.03
CA GLY A 247 -14.42 1.61 -1.35
C GLY A 247 -13.77 0.23 -1.46
N GLY A 248 -14.15 -0.70 -0.59
CA GLY A 248 -13.71 -2.10 -0.61
C GLY A 248 -14.26 -2.85 -1.83
N SER A 249 -15.54 -2.67 -2.17
CA SER A 249 -16.14 -3.25 -3.38
C SER A 249 -15.44 -2.76 -4.65
N PHE A 250 -15.18 -1.46 -4.74
CA PHE A 250 -14.40 -0.88 -5.84
C PHE A 250 -12.98 -1.46 -5.88
N LEU A 251 -12.34 -1.63 -4.72
CA LEU A 251 -11.00 -2.20 -4.63
C LEU A 251 -10.95 -3.66 -5.11
N VAL A 252 -11.98 -4.46 -4.81
CA VAL A 252 -12.12 -5.83 -5.33
C VAL A 252 -12.21 -5.79 -6.84
N LEU A 253 -13.12 -4.99 -7.39
CA LEU A 253 -13.29 -4.83 -8.82
C LEU A 253 -11.99 -4.38 -9.51
N GLN A 254 -11.31 -3.37 -8.94
CA GLN A 254 -10.03 -2.87 -9.42
C GLN A 254 -8.95 -3.96 -9.40
N THR A 255 -8.89 -4.76 -8.35
CA THR A 255 -7.91 -5.85 -8.23
C THR A 255 -8.16 -6.94 -9.28
N LEU A 256 -9.43 -7.28 -9.54
CA LEU A 256 -9.82 -8.21 -10.59
C LEU A 256 -9.49 -7.68 -11.98
N LEU A 257 -9.79 -6.40 -12.25
CA LEU A 257 -9.43 -5.71 -13.49
C LEU A 257 -7.92 -5.69 -13.71
N PHE A 258 -7.15 -5.35 -12.67
CA PHE A 258 -5.70 -5.34 -12.72
C PHE A 258 -5.14 -6.73 -13.06
N ARG A 259 -5.63 -7.78 -12.41
CA ARG A 259 -5.22 -9.17 -12.69
C ARG A 259 -5.51 -9.59 -14.12
N LYS A 260 -6.65 -9.15 -14.68
CA LYS A 260 -7.02 -9.42 -16.07
C LYS A 260 -6.11 -8.70 -17.07
N MET A 261 -5.75 -7.44 -16.80
CA MET A 261 -4.89 -6.64 -17.70
C MET A 261 -3.40 -6.95 -17.57
N TYR A 262 -2.95 -7.38 -16.39
CA TYR A 262 -1.54 -7.67 -16.09
C TYR A 262 -1.41 -9.07 -15.48
N PRO A 263 -1.66 -10.13 -16.26
CA PRO A 263 -1.48 -11.49 -15.78
C PRO A 263 -0.03 -11.69 -15.30
N VAL A 264 0.14 -12.39 -14.18
CA VAL A 264 1.46 -12.77 -13.69
C VAL A 264 1.85 -14.04 -14.43
N GLU A 265 2.82 -13.98 -15.34
CA GLU A 265 3.49 -15.19 -15.82
C GLU A 265 4.22 -15.81 -14.63
N HIS A 266 3.87 -17.05 -14.31
CA HIS A 266 4.59 -17.82 -13.31
C HIS A 266 6.02 -18.02 -13.82
N PRO A 267 7.06 -17.60 -13.08
CA PRO A 267 8.39 -18.15 -13.32
C PRO A 267 8.24 -19.66 -13.20
N GLN A 268 8.58 -20.38 -14.27
CA GLN A 268 8.68 -21.83 -14.24
C GLN A 268 9.54 -22.24 -13.04
N GLU A 269 9.29 -23.46 -12.54
CA GLU A 269 10.10 -24.11 -11.51
C GLU A 269 11.57 -23.75 -11.67
N PRO A 270 12.29 -23.53 -10.55
CA PRO A 270 13.63 -22.96 -10.58
C PRO A 270 14.45 -23.74 -11.59
N VAL A 271 14.81 -23.08 -12.71
CA VAL A 271 15.84 -23.59 -13.60
C VAL A 271 17.08 -23.68 -12.71
N VAL A 272 17.40 -24.91 -12.31
CA VAL A 272 18.65 -25.24 -11.66
C VAL A 272 19.70 -24.81 -12.66
N VAL A 273 20.27 -23.62 -12.48
CA VAL A 273 21.44 -23.19 -13.21
C VAL A 273 22.55 -24.10 -12.69
N GLU A 274 22.75 -25.21 -13.38
CA GLU A 274 23.91 -26.06 -13.22
C GLU A 274 25.11 -25.16 -13.49
N VAL A 275 25.74 -24.68 -12.42
CA VAL A 275 27.00 -23.96 -12.49
C VAL A 275 28.03 -25.00 -12.93
N SER A 276 28.15 -25.19 -14.25
CA SER A 276 29.21 -25.98 -14.85
C SER A 276 30.55 -25.36 -14.44
N GLN A 277 31.15 -25.92 -13.40
CA GLN A 277 32.52 -25.68 -12.98
C GLN A 277 33.46 -26.09 -14.12
N LYS A 278 33.72 -25.20 -15.08
CA LYS A 278 34.92 -25.32 -15.91
C LYS A 278 36.11 -24.83 -15.08
N LYS A 279 36.71 -25.80 -14.38
CA LYS A 279 37.99 -25.71 -13.68
C LYS A 279 39.02 -24.98 -14.52
N ASN A 280 39.58 -23.96 -13.88
CA ASN A 280 40.84 -23.33 -14.20
C ASN A 280 41.94 -24.40 -14.21
N LYS A 281 42.47 -24.74 -15.39
CA LYS A 281 43.73 -25.49 -15.51
C LYS A 281 44.48 -24.99 -16.75
N LYS A 282 45.23 -23.91 -16.58
CA LYS A 282 46.46 -23.64 -17.34
C LYS A 282 47.30 -22.62 -16.57
N SER A 283 48.11 -23.15 -15.66
CA SER A 283 49.35 -22.51 -15.21
C SER A 283 50.51 -23.45 -15.56
N SER A 284 51.55 -22.84 -16.12
CA SER A 284 52.93 -23.29 -16.30
C SER A 284 53.23 -24.52 -17.17
N SER A 285 53.79 -24.27 -18.37
CA SER A 285 55.12 -24.82 -18.70
C SER A 285 55.84 -23.98 -19.76
N SER A 286 56.98 -23.42 -19.34
CA SER A 286 58.23 -23.22 -20.10
C SER A 286 58.22 -22.49 -21.46
N LYS A 287 58.80 -21.28 -21.45
CA LYS A 287 59.70 -20.80 -22.53
C LYS A 287 60.86 -21.79 -22.70
N PRO A 288 61.40 -21.95 -23.92
CA PRO A 288 62.73 -21.38 -24.16
C PRO A 288 62.96 -20.79 -25.56
N SER A 289 63.78 -19.73 -25.55
CA SER A 289 64.86 -19.40 -26.48
C SER A 289 64.60 -19.10 -27.98
N ARG A 290 65.55 -18.34 -28.53
CA ARG A 290 65.56 -17.54 -29.77
C ARG A 290 66.33 -18.23 -30.91
N LYS A 291 66.02 -17.77 -32.14
CA LYS A 291 66.80 -17.69 -33.42
C LYS A 291 66.84 -18.93 -34.35
N PRO A 292 67.16 -18.76 -35.67
CA PRO A 292 66.90 -17.63 -36.59
C PRO A 292 66.36 -18.07 -37.99
N ALA A 293 66.17 -17.07 -38.86
CA ALA A 293 65.74 -17.01 -40.28
C ALA A 293 66.09 -18.14 -41.28
N LYS A 294 65.23 -18.25 -42.31
CA LYS A 294 65.40 -18.55 -43.77
C LYS A 294 64.00 -18.96 -44.28
N SER A 295 63.44 -18.56 -45.42
CA SER A 295 63.87 -17.94 -46.69
C SER A 295 62.71 -17.09 -47.21
#